data_AF-A0A3M2DVB4-F1
#
_entry.id   AF-A0A3M2DVB4-F1
#
_cell.length_a   1.000
_cell.length_b   1.000
_cell.length_c   1.000
_cell.angle_alpha   90.00
_cell.angle_beta   90.00
_cell.angle_gamma   90.00
#
_symmetry.space_group_name_H-M   'P 1'
#
loop_
_entity.id
_entity.type
_entity.pdbx_description
1 polymer ?
#
loop_
_entity_poly.entity_id
_entity_poly.type
_entity_poly.pdbx_seq_one_letter_code
_entity_poly.pdbx_strand_id
1 'polypeptide(L)'
;MDVETLKAELAGVMRVFEKPFAAKGMLFNYNIPFLDSIFDKVIFVRIKRDPLMNIQSVLYARERQLGNRDAWYSFDIPEKEELMKLSPIEQAAGQVACINRAIDQGLEYVADERKLAVQYEDFCSSPESFFRAMLSLLSHQGCEVAKDYQAERCFSSSNQLVLSKADADNALAVYRAYYNA
;
A
#
# COMPACT_ATOMS: atom_id res chain seq x y z
N MET A 1 -4.48 -18.07 13.16
CA MET A 1 -5.52 -17.02 13.04
C MET A 1 -6.85 -17.72 12.88
N ASP A 2 -7.87 -17.29 13.62
CA ASP A 2 -9.23 -17.83 13.49
C ASP A 2 -9.92 -17.19 12.28
N VAL A 3 -10.00 -17.94 11.18
CA VAL A 3 -10.51 -17.47 9.89
C VAL A 3 -12.03 -17.28 9.92
N GLU A 4 -12.74 -18.18 10.58
CA GLU A 4 -14.20 -18.15 10.62
C GLU A 4 -14.69 -16.95 11.44
N THR A 5 -14.05 -16.69 12.58
CA THR A 5 -14.33 -15.48 13.36
C THR A 5 -14.01 -14.22 12.56
N LEU A 6 -12.86 -14.14 11.88
CA LEU A 6 -12.52 -12.99 11.03
C LEU A 6 -13.58 -12.72 9.96
N LYS A 7 -14.03 -13.77 9.25
CA LYS A 7 -15.08 -13.68 8.23
C LYS A 7 -16.39 -13.20 8.83
N ALA A 8 -16.78 -13.75 9.98
CA ALA A 8 -18.02 -13.40 10.66
C ALA A 8 -18.03 -11.94 11.11
N GLU A 9 -16.93 -11.44 11.68
CA GLU A 9 -16.79 -10.04 12.12
C GLU A 9 -16.89 -9.07 10.94
N LEU A 10 -16.14 -9.31 9.85
CA LEU A 10 -16.22 -8.47 8.66
C LEU A 10 -17.60 -8.50 8.02
N ALA A 11 -18.23 -9.68 7.94
CA ALA A 11 -19.59 -9.82 7.45
C ALA A 11 -20.61 -9.07 8.33
N GLY A 12 -20.44 -9.11 9.65
CA GLY A 12 -21.26 -8.35 10.60
C GLY A 12 -21.19 -6.85 10.34
N VAL A 13 -19.98 -6.29 10.20
CA VAL A 13 -19.77 -4.88 9.85
C VAL A 13 -20.44 -4.54 8.52
N MET A 14 -20.21 -5.34 7.46
CA MET A 14 -20.80 -5.10 6.15
C MET A 14 -22.33 -5.15 6.15
N ARG A 15 -22.93 -6.04 6.96
CA ARG A 15 -24.40 -6.12 7.12
C ARG A 15 -24.98 -4.88 7.79
N VAL A 16 -24.32 -4.33 8.81
CA VAL A 16 -24.79 -3.14 9.52
C VAL A 16 -24.75 -1.90 8.62
N PHE A 17 -23.69 -1.75 7.82
CA PHE A 17 -23.52 -0.58 6.95
C PHE A 17 -24.10 -0.75 5.55
N GLU A 18 -24.56 -1.97 5.22
CA GLU A 18 -25.06 -2.37 3.89
C GLU A 18 -24.11 -1.98 2.75
N LYS A 19 -22.80 -2.10 3.01
CA LYS A 19 -21.73 -1.65 2.12
C LYS A 19 -20.55 -2.63 2.14
N PRO A 20 -19.79 -2.73 1.05
CA PRO A 20 -18.50 -3.41 1.06
C PRO A 20 -17.57 -2.83 2.12
N PHE A 21 -16.74 -3.69 2.71
CA PHE A 21 -15.70 -3.27 3.63
C PHE A 21 -14.44 -2.86 2.85
N ALA A 22 -13.89 -1.70 3.20
CA ALA A 22 -12.62 -1.23 2.66
C ALA A 22 -11.68 -0.88 3.82
N ALA A 23 -10.44 -1.36 3.75
CA ALA A 23 -9.42 -1.07 4.74
C ALA A 23 -8.08 -0.78 4.06
N LYS A 24 -7.27 0.05 4.71
CA LYS A 24 -5.88 0.24 4.31
C LYS A 24 -5.10 -1.02 4.65
N GLY A 25 -4.39 -1.56 3.65
CA GLY A 25 -3.51 -2.72 3.83
C GLY A 25 -2.34 -2.38 4.74
N MET A 26 -2.49 -2.59 6.04
CA MET A 26 -1.39 -2.51 7.01
C MET A 26 -0.73 -3.90 7.09
N LEU A 27 -1.05 -4.68 8.13
CA LEU A 27 -0.62 -6.08 8.28
C LEU A 27 -1.03 -6.97 7.09
N PHE A 28 -2.04 -6.56 6.33
CA PHE A 28 -2.52 -7.26 5.14
C PHE A 28 -1.50 -7.28 3.99
N ASN A 29 -0.57 -6.31 3.93
CA ASN A 29 0.42 -6.22 2.85
C ASN A 29 1.31 -7.46 2.73
N TYR A 30 1.67 -8.08 3.85
CA TYR A 30 2.50 -9.29 3.88
C TYR A 30 1.70 -10.59 3.81
N ASN A 31 0.36 -10.50 3.82
CA ASN A 31 -0.53 -11.65 3.92
C ASN A 31 -1.46 -11.76 2.70
N ILE A 32 -1.12 -11.12 1.58
CA ILE A 32 -1.97 -11.11 0.37
C ILE A 32 -2.34 -12.53 -0.09
N PRO A 33 -1.41 -13.51 -0.24
CA PRO A 33 -1.79 -14.86 -0.66
C PRO A 33 -2.75 -15.54 0.32
N PHE A 34 -2.55 -15.31 1.62
CA PHE A 34 -3.45 -15.84 2.64
C PHE A 34 -4.83 -15.21 2.52
N LEU A 35 -4.93 -13.88 2.41
CA LEU A 35 -6.20 -13.17 2.24
C LEU A 35 -6.93 -13.60 0.96
N ASP A 36 -6.18 -13.78 -0.13
CA ASP A 36 -6.72 -14.23 -1.42
C ASP A 36 -7.34 -15.64 -1.31
N SER A 37 -6.70 -16.53 -0.55
CA SER A 37 -7.18 -17.90 -0.34
C SER A 37 -8.39 -18.03 0.58
N ILE A 38 -8.61 -17.07 1.49
CA ILE A 38 -9.75 -17.15 2.43
C ILE A 38 -10.97 -16.35 1.98
N PHE A 39 -10.81 -15.30 1.16
CA PHE A 39 -11.92 -14.45 0.73
C PHE A 39 -12.33 -14.70 -0.71
N ASP A 40 -13.51 -15.26 -0.93
CA ASP A 40 -14.08 -15.46 -2.27
C ASP A 40 -14.29 -14.12 -3.02
N LYS A 41 -14.56 -13.05 -2.28
CA LYS A 41 -14.77 -11.69 -2.79
C LYS A 41 -13.83 -10.70 -2.12
N VAL A 42 -12.80 -10.30 -2.85
CA VAL A 42 -11.82 -9.30 -2.39
C VAL A 42 -11.19 -8.63 -3.60
N ILE A 43 -10.91 -7.34 -3.48
CA ILE A 43 -10.17 -6.56 -4.47
C ILE A 43 -8.93 -5.99 -3.79
N PHE A 44 -7.76 -6.29 -4.32
CA PHE A 44 -6.49 -5.76 -3.86
C PHE A 44 -6.11 -4.51 -4.64
N VAL A 45 -6.03 -3.38 -3.94
CA VAL A 45 -5.67 -2.09 -4.53
C VAL A 45 -4.23 -1.77 -4.21
N ARG A 46 -3.36 -1.82 -5.23
CA ARG A 46 -1.93 -1.59 -5.11
C ARG A 46 -1.57 -0.20 -5.61
N ILE A 47 -1.33 0.71 -4.67
CA ILE A 47 -0.77 2.03 -4.99
C ILE A 47 0.75 1.91 -5.10
N LYS A 48 1.30 2.32 -6.24
CA LYS A 48 2.73 2.44 -6.51
C LYS A 48 3.12 3.92 -6.54
N ARG A 49 4.29 4.22 -5.96
CA ARG A 49 4.86 5.56 -5.86
C ARG A 49 6.31 5.52 -6.28
N ASP A 50 6.85 6.66 -6.69
CA ASP A 50 8.29 6.83 -6.79
C ASP A 50 8.98 6.41 -5.46
N PRO A 51 10.00 5.53 -5.50
CA PRO A 51 10.66 5.04 -4.30
C PRO A 51 11.26 6.16 -3.44
N LEU A 52 11.89 7.18 -4.02
CA LEU A 52 12.50 8.26 -3.24
C LEU A 52 11.45 9.08 -2.51
N MET A 53 10.33 9.38 -3.18
CA MET A 53 9.20 10.08 -2.56
C MET A 53 8.62 9.26 -1.41
N ASN A 54 8.54 7.94 -1.56
CA ASN A 54 8.05 7.07 -0.50
C ASN A 54 9.03 6.99 0.69
N ILE A 55 10.33 6.84 0.44
CA ILE A 55 11.37 6.77 1.47
C ILE A 55 11.41 8.06 2.28
N GLN A 56 11.42 9.20 1.59
CA GLN A 56 11.35 10.52 2.23
C GLN A 56 10.08 10.67 3.07
N SER A 57 8.93 10.19 2.58
CA SER A 57 7.67 10.23 3.33
C SER A 57 7.73 9.41 4.63
N VAL A 58 8.47 8.29 4.66
CA VAL A 58 8.68 7.49 5.87
C VAL A 58 9.52 8.27 6.88
N LEU A 59 10.63 8.87 6.44
CA LEU A 59 11.49 9.70 7.29
C LEU A 59 10.71 10.88 7.91
N TYR A 60 9.89 11.56 7.11
CA TYR A 60 9.04 12.63 7.62
C TYR A 60 7.96 12.14 8.59
N ALA A 61 7.40 10.95 8.37
CA ALA A 61 6.44 10.39 9.31
C ALA A 61 7.09 10.07 10.66
N ARG A 62 8.31 9.54 10.67
CA ARG A 62 9.09 9.28 11.89
C ARG A 62 9.37 10.56 12.67
N GLU A 63 9.85 11.60 11.98
CA GLU A 63 10.07 12.91 12.58
C GLU A 63 8.77 13.49 13.17
N ARG A 64 7.68 13.52 12.39
CA ARG A 64 6.41 14.11 12.81
C ARG A 64 5.78 13.39 14.01
N GLN A 65 5.88 12.07 14.06
CA GLN A 65 5.13 11.25 15.03
C GLN A 65 5.96 10.90 16.27
N LEU A 66 7.29 10.79 16.12
CA LEU A 66 8.20 10.32 17.16
C LEU A 66 9.30 11.34 17.50
N GLY A 67 9.45 12.42 16.72
CA GLY A 67 10.53 13.40 16.88
C GLY A 67 11.92 12.82 16.62
N ASN A 68 12.00 11.66 15.95
CA ASN A 68 13.24 10.91 15.77
C ASN A 68 13.20 10.07 14.49
N ARG A 69 14.13 10.33 13.56
CA ARG A 69 14.24 9.58 12.28
C ARG A 69 14.82 8.18 12.44
N ASP A 70 15.57 7.91 13.51
CA ASP A 70 16.12 6.59 13.81
C ASP A 70 15.05 5.62 14.35
N ALA A 71 13.90 6.13 14.81
CA ALA A 71 12.85 5.31 15.37
C ALA A 71 12.03 4.59 14.27
N TRP A 72 11.55 3.38 14.58
CA TRP A 72 10.65 2.64 13.67
C TRP A 72 9.22 3.20 13.74
N TYR A 73 8.69 3.63 12.59
CA TYR A 73 7.29 4.04 12.45
C TYR A 73 6.63 3.33 11.27
N SER A 74 5.84 2.30 11.56
CA SER A 74 4.89 1.57 10.70
C SER A 74 4.44 0.31 11.47
N PHE A 75 3.69 -0.59 10.82
CA PHE A 75 3.63 -1.99 11.24
C PHE A 75 5.02 -2.65 11.15
N ASP A 76 5.23 -3.69 11.95
CA ASP A 76 6.48 -4.45 11.96
C ASP A 76 6.54 -5.41 10.77
N ILE A 77 7.73 -5.51 10.18
CA ILE A 77 8.04 -6.42 9.08
C ILE A 77 9.15 -7.39 9.51
N PRO A 78 9.27 -8.57 8.91
CA PRO A 78 10.30 -9.55 9.26
C PRO A 78 11.72 -8.96 9.23
N GLU A 79 12.00 -8.05 8.31
CA GLU A 79 13.31 -7.43 8.14
C GLU A 79 13.63 -6.31 9.15
N LYS A 80 12.68 -5.94 10.02
CA LYS A 80 12.82 -4.76 10.92
C LYS A 80 14.09 -4.81 11.77
N GLU A 81 14.38 -5.94 12.42
CA GLU A 81 15.52 -6.03 13.34
C GLU A 81 16.86 -5.76 12.64
N GLU A 82 17.03 -6.28 11.41
CA GLU A 82 18.23 -6.03 10.61
C GLU A 82 18.27 -4.61 10.08
N LEU A 83 17.14 -4.10 9.59
CA LEU A 83 17.05 -2.74 9.08
C LEU A 83 17.42 -1.72 10.16
N MET A 84 16.95 -1.90 11.40
CA MET A 84 17.21 -0.99 12.53
C MET A 84 18.70 -0.85 12.89
N LYS A 85 19.59 -1.68 12.33
CA LYS A 85 21.05 -1.56 12.49
C LYS A 85 21.68 -0.58 11.49
N LEU A 86 20.94 -0.12 10.49
CA LEU A 86 21.39 0.79 9.44
C LEU A 86 21.14 2.26 9.82
N SER A 87 21.64 3.20 9.00
CA SER A 87 21.29 4.62 9.16
C SER A 87 19.79 4.88 8.87
N PRO A 88 19.18 6.00 9.34
CA PRO A 88 17.76 6.29 9.09
C PRO A 88 17.33 6.22 7.63
N ILE A 89 18.17 6.71 6.72
CA ILE A 89 17.88 6.73 5.28
C ILE A 89 17.86 5.31 4.73
N GLU A 90 18.84 4.49 5.10
CA GLU A 90 18.96 3.11 4.68
C GLU A 90 17.87 2.24 5.30
N GLN A 91 17.54 2.46 6.57
CA GLN A 91 16.38 1.87 7.25
C GLN A 91 15.09 2.11 6.46
N ALA A 92 14.81 3.37 6.12
CA ALA A 92 13.61 3.74 5.39
C ALA A 92 13.62 3.17 3.96
N ALA A 93 14.77 3.18 3.29
CA ALA A 93 14.95 2.57 1.96
C ALA A 93 14.67 1.07 1.96
N GLY A 94 15.29 0.32 2.87
CA GLY A 94 15.06 -1.10 3.02
C GLY A 94 13.62 -1.42 3.44
N GLN A 95 13.04 -0.64 4.36
CA GLN A 95 11.64 -0.79 4.77
C GLN A 95 10.68 -0.67 3.57
N VAL A 96 10.80 0.39 2.76
CA VAL A 96 9.94 0.58 1.58
C VAL A 96 10.17 -0.51 0.56
N ALA A 97 11.43 -0.92 0.33
CA ALA A 97 11.78 -2.00 -0.59
C ALA A 97 11.17 -3.34 -0.18
N CYS A 98 11.36 -3.77 1.06
CA CYS A 98 10.82 -5.02 1.59
C CYS A 98 9.29 -5.07 1.51
N ILE A 99 8.61 -4.00 1.93
CA ILE A 99 7.15 -3.91 1.83
C ILE A 99 6.71 -3.99 0.36
N ASN A 100 7.38 -3.26 -0.54
CA ASN A 100 6.97 -3.26 -1.94
C ASN A 100 7.20 -4.62 -2.61
N ARG A 101 8.33 -5.27 -2.32
CA ARG A 101 8.65 -6.62 -2.80
C ARG A 101 7.61 -7.63 -2.30
N ALA A 102 7.31 -7.63 -1.00
CA ALA A 102 6.34 -8.55 -0.40
C ALA A 102 4.95 -8.40 -1.03
N ILE A 103 4.51 -7.17 -1.31
CA ILE A 103 3.22 -6.92 -1.96
C ILE A 103 3.24 -7.38 -3.42
N ASP A 104 4.29 -7.04 -4.18
CA ASP A 104 4.37 -7.40 -5.59
C ASP A 104 4.47 -8.93 -5.78
N GLN A 105 5.21 -9.63 -4.91
CA GLN A 105 5.22 -11.10 -4.85
C GLN A 105 3.85 -11.67 -4.43
N GLY A 106 3.22 -11.07 -3.42
CA GLY A 106 1.92 -11.52 -2.94
C GLY A 106 0.81 -11.40 -3.99
N LEU A 107 0.92 -10.44 -4.92
CA LEU A 107 -0.02 -10.20 -6.01
C LEU A 107 0.27 -11.00 -7.28
N GLU A 108 1.42 -11.68 -7.38
CA GLU A 108 1.85 -12.40 -8.60
C GLU A 108 0.80 -13.40 -9.07
N TYR A 109 0.18 -14.13 -8.13
CA TYR A 109 -0.81 -15.18 -8.42
C TYR A 109 -2.26 -14.74 -8.20
N VAL A 110 -2.50 -13.48 -7.84
CA VAL A 110 -3.85 -12.94 -7.69
C VAL A 110 -4.44 -12.68 -9.07
N ALA A 111 -5.66 -13.17 -9.29
CA ALA A 111 -6.39 -13.00 -10.53
C ALA A 111 -6.58 -11.52 -10.90
N ASP A 112 -6.54 -11.20 -12.19
CA ASP A 112 -6.58 -9.81 -12.68
C ASP A 112 -7.88 -9.09 -12.28
N GLU A 113 -8.99 -9.82 -12.27
CA GLU A 113 -10.32 -9.37 -11.84
C GLU A 113 -10.44 -9.10 -10.32
N ARG A 114 -9.38 -9.38 -9.56
CA ARG A 114 -9.28 -9.13 -8.11
C ARG A 114 -8.18 -8.13 -7.77
N LYS A 115 -7.53 -7.49 -8.75
CA LYS A 115 -6.47 -6.51 -8.48
C LYS A 115 -6.63 -5.22 -9.27
N LEU A 116 -6.22 -4.12 -8.65
CA LEU A 116 -6.14 -2.81 -9.26
C LEU A 116 -4.76 -2.20 -8.95
N ALA A 117 -3.93 -2.03 -9.98
CA ALA A 117 -2.68 -1.30 -9.86
C ALA A 117 -2.92 0.20 -10.12
N VAL A 118 -2.42 1.06 -9.24
CA VAL A 118 -2.63 2.51 -9.27
C VAL A 118 -1.27 3.19 -9.16
N GLN A 119 -0.84 3.91 -10.18
CA GLN A 119 0.29 4.84 -10.03
C GLN A 119 -0.21 6.10 -9.34
N TYR A 120 0.50 6.57 -8.32
CA TYR A 120 0.10 7.71 -7.53
C TYR A 120 -0.06 8.99 -8.37
N GLU A 121 0.84 9.21 -9.31
CA GLU A 121 0.84 10.37 -10.20
C GLU A 121 -0.35 10.33 -11.17
N ASP A 122 -0.68 9.15 -11.69
CA ASP A 122 -1.85 8.95 -12.53
C ASP A 122 -3.14 9.17 -11.73
N PHE A 123 -3.20 8.67 -10.48
CA PHE A 123 -4.33 8.92 -9.60
C PHE A 123 -4.49 10.40 -9.28
N CYS A 124 -3.39 11.13 -9.08
CA CYS A 124 -3.46 12.57 -8.88
C CYS A 124 -3.97 13.30 -10.12
N SER A 125 -3.58 12.89 -11.33
CA SER A 125 -4.00 13.57 -12.56
C SER A 125 -5.40 13.20 -13.04
N SER A 126 -5.85 11.95 -12.81
CA SER A 126 -7.12 11.41 -13.31
C SER A 126 -7.73 10.38 -12.33
N PRO A 127 -8.15 10.80 -11.12
CA PRO A 127 -8.73 9.92 -10.12
C PRO A 127 -10.06 9.27 -10.57
N GLU A 128 -10.80 9.93 -11.46
CA GLU A 128 -12.04 9.40 -12.04
C GLU A 128 -11.81 8.09 -12.81
N SER A 129 -10.68 7.94 -13.50
CA SER A 129 -10.36 6.72 -14.24
C SER A 129 -10.27 5.50 -13.32
N PHE A 130 -9.62 5.66 -12.17
CA PHE A 130 -9.50 4.61 -11.15
C PHE A 130 -10.81 4.35 -10.42
N PHE A 131 -11.65 5.38 -10.23
CA PHE A 131 -13.00 5.18 -9.72
C PHE A 131 -13.82 4.29 -10.66
N ARG A 132 -13.79 4.56 -11.97
CA ARG A 132 -14.49 3.73 -12.97
C ARG A 132 -13.95 2.30 -13.02
N ALA A 133 -12.63 2.13 -12.95
CA ALA A 133 -12.00 0.81 -12.85
C ALA A 133 -12.45 0.04 -11.59
N MET A 134 -12.56 0.73 -10.45
CA MET A 134 -13.06 0.15 -9.21
C MET A 134 -14.51 -0.32 -9.34
N LEU A 135 -15.38 0.49 -9.97
CA LEU A 135 -16.77 0.09 -10.22
C LEU A 135 -16.87 -1.18 -11.08
N SER A 136 -16.02 -1.30 -12.10
CA SER A 136 -15.96 -2.50 -12.93
C SER A 136 -15.59 -3.75 -12.10
N LEU A 137 -14.56 -3.64 -11.25
CA LEU A 137 -14.13 -4.74 -10.38
C LEU A 137 -15.22 -5.12 -9.37
N LEU A 138 -15.91 -4.14 -8.79
CA LEU A 138 -17.03 -4.39 -7.88
C LEU A 138 -18.19 -5.10 -8.58
N SER A 139 -18.55 -4.69 -9.81
CA SER A 139 -19.59 -5.36 -10.60
C SER A 139 -19.23 -6.82 -10.91
N HIS A 140 -17.97 -7.10 -11.27
CA HIS A 140 -17.49 -8.49 -11.44
C HIS A 140 -17.61 -9.35 -10.17
N GLN A 141 -17.58 -8.72 -8.99
CA GLN A 141 -17.79 -9.39 -7.69
C GLN A 141 -19.28 -9.46 -7.28
N GLY A 142 -20.20 -9.04 -8.16
CA GLY A 142 -21.64 -8.97 -7.92
C GLY A 142 -22.05 -7.83 -6.98
N CYS A 143 -21.25 -6.77 -6.90
CA CYS A 143 -21.55 -5.56 -6.14
C CYS A 143 -21.81 -4.39 -7.12
N GLU A 144 -23.09 -4.13 -7.38
CA GLU A 144 -23.50 -3.02 -8.23
C GLU A 144 -23.51 -1.71 -7.46
N VAL A 145 -22.76 -0.72 -7.94
CA VAL A 145 -22.69 0.62 -7.36
C VAL A 145 -23.06 1.64 -8.42
N ALA A 146 -24.33 2.05 -8.43
CA ALA A 146 -24.84 3.09 -9.31
C ALA A 146 -24.50 4.48 -8.76
N LYS A 147 -23.23 4.89 -8.89
CA LYS A 147 -22.77 6.21 -8.47
C LYS A 147 -21.90 6.86 -9.54
N ASP A 148 -22.22 8.11 -9.84
CA ASP A 148 -21.34 8.96 -10.64
C ASP A 148 -20.15 9.44 -9.82
N TYR A 149 -19.08 9.79 -10.52
CA TYR A 149 -17.91 10.41 -9.91
C TYR A 149 -18.24 11.85 -9.48
N GLN A 150 -18.04 12.16 -8.19
CA GLN A 150 -18.38 13.46 -7.58
C GLN A 150 -17.20 14.09 -6.84
N ALA A 151 -16.00 13.50 -6.94
CA ALA A 151 -14.81 13.96 -6.23
C ALA A 151 -13.95 14.89 -7.13
N GLU A 152 -12.78 15.29 -6.62
CA GLU A 152 -11.88 16.23 -7.26
C GLU A 152 -11.40 15.71 -8.63
N ARG A 153 -11.44 16.56 -9.66
CA ARG A 153 -10.97 16.20 -11.00
C ARG A 153 -9.48 15.82 -11.03
N CYS A 154 -8.70 16.39 -10.12
CA CYS A 154 -7.29 16.08 -9.91
C CYS A 154 -6.87 16.47 -8.49
N PHE A 155 -5.76 15.92 -8.04
CA PHE A 155 -5.09 16.24 -6.80
C PHE A 155 -3.69 16.80 -7.09
N SER A 156 -3.20 17.69 -6.24
CA SER A 156 -1.81 18.12 -6.30
C SER A 156 -0.89 16.97 -5.88
N SER A 157 0.10 16.64 -6.72
CA SER A 157 1.14 15.70 -6.32
C SER A 157 2.00 16.30 -5.22
N SER A 158 2.29 15.50 -4.20
CA SER A 158 3.20 15.84 -3.12
C SER A 158 4.67 15.55 -3.46
N ASN A 159 4.97 15.17 -4.70
CA ASN A 159 6.31 14.80 -5.11
C ASN A 159 7.22 16.02 -5.22
N GLN A 160 7.98 16.24 -4.16
CA GLN A 160 9.08 17.19 -4.12
C GLN A 160 10.25 16.53 -3.40
N LEU A 161 11.35 16.32 -4.11
CA LEU A 161 12.57 15.78 -3.51
C LEU A 161 13.24 16.86 -2.67
N VAL A 162 13.47 16.56 -1.39
CA VAL A 162 14.14 17.43 -0.43
C VAL A 162 15.43 16.77 0.10
N LEU A 163 15.57 15.45 -0.03
CA LEU A 163 16.83 14.76 0.24
C LEU A 163 17.96 15.36 -0.60
N SER A 164 19.16 15.43 0.00
CA SER A 164 20.36 15.81 -0.74
C SER A 164 20.62 14.79 -1.86
N LYS A 165 21.39 15.17 -2.89
CA LYS A 165 21.72 14.25 -3.98
C LYS A 165 22.42 12.98 -3.45
N ALA A 166 23.36 13.14 -2.52
CA ALA A 166 24.07 12.01 -1.92
C ALA A 166 23.13 11.08 -1.15
N ASP A 167 22.19 11.64 -0.38
CA ASP A 167 21.18 10.86 0.35
C ASP A 167 20.21 10.14 -0.59
N ALA A 168 19.77 10.79 -1.65
CA ALA A 168 18.90 10.20 -2.66
C ALA A 168 19.59 9.05 -3.41
N ASP A 169 20.85 9.24 -3.80
CA ASP A 169 21.65 8.21 -4.47
C ASP A 169 21.86 7.00 -3.54
N ASN A 170 22.18 7.24 -2.27
CA ASN A 170 22.32 6.18 -1.27
C ASN A 170 20.99 5.43 -1.04
N ALA A 171 19.90 6.17 -0.81
CA ALA A 171 18.57 5.60 -0.60
C ALA A 171 18.13 4.70 -1.76
N LEU A 172 18.37 5.14 -3.00
CA LEU A 172 17.97 4.38 -4.18
C LEU A 172 18.84 3.12 -4.36
N ALA A 173 20.14 3.20 -4.06
CA ALA A 173 21.02 2.04 -4.09
C ALA A 173 20.57 0.97 -3.08
N VAL A 174 20.29 1.36 -1.84
CA VAL A 174 19.79 0.47 -0.79
C VAL A 174 18.42 -0.09 -1.15
N TYR A 175 17.50 0.75 -1.64
CA TYR A 175 16.17 0.30 -2.08
C TYR A 175 16.28 -0.80 -3.13
N ARG A 176 17.11 -0.63 -4.15
CA ARG A 176 17.31 -1.62 -5.22
C ARG A 176 17.92 -2.92 -4.70
N ALA A 177 18.85 -2.84 -3.75
CA ALA A 177 19.46 -4.02 -3.15
C ALA A 177 18.43 -4.87 -2.40
N TYR A 178 17.59 -4.26 -1.56
CA TYR A 178 16.55 -4.97 -0.82
C TYR A 178 15.37 -5.41 -1.69
N TYR A 179 15.02 -4.64 -2.72
CA TYR A 179 13.88 -4.96 -3.58
C TYR A 179 14.15 -6.17 -4.48
N ASN A 180 15.41 -6.36 -4.89
CA ASN A 180 15.84 -7.47 -5.77
C ASN A 180 16.48 -8.65 -5.01
N ALA A 181 16.55 -8.59 -3.68
CA ALA A 181 17.00 -9.70 -2.85
C ALA A 181 15.95 -10.83 -2.85
#